data_AF-A0A5J6QEA1-F1
#
_entry.id   AF-A0A5J6QEA1-F1
#
_cell.length_a   1.000
_cell.length_b   1.000
_cell.length_c   1.000
_cell.angle_alpha   90.00
_cell.angle_beta   90.00
_cell.angle_gamma   90.00
#
_symmetry.space_group_name_H-M   'P 1'
#
loop_
_entity.id
_entity.type
_entity.pdbx_description
1 polymer ?
#
loop_
_entity_poly.entity_id
_entity_poly.type
_entity_poly.pdbx_seq_one_letter_code
_entity_poly.pdbx_strand_id
1 'polypeptide(L)'
;MVGNNFRVELAQSVHAADYILDQPPKKQIADNGKVVWADVPATEKSVQILFGHICRVRNNLFHGAKFNGTWFDPVRSEELLTHSLAVLEHFRTKAGV
;
A
#
# COMPACT_ATOMS: atom_id res chain seq x y z
N MET A 1 -16.08 -8.29 -7.69
CA MET A 1 -15.87 -7.50 -6.45
C MET A 1 -15.04 -8.37 -5.51
N VAL A 2 -13.91 -7.89 -4.98
CA VAL A 2 -13.03 -8.69 -4.10
C VAL A 2 -13.62 -8.73 -2.69
N GLY A 3 -13.83 -9.93 -2.15
CA GLY A 3 -14.48 -10.15 -0.85
C GLY A 3 -13.52 -10.38 0.32
N ASN A 4 -14.07 -10.69 1.49
CA ASN A 4 -13.29 -10.97 2.71
C ASN A 4 -12.41 -12.23 2.59
N ASN A 5 -12.67 -13.08 1.61
CA ASN A 5 -11.87 -14.24 1.22
C ASN A 5 -10.64 -13.89 0.36
N PHE A 6 -10.29 -12.60 0.20
CA PHE A 6 -9.17 -12.15 -0.66
C PHE A 6 -7.84 -12.88 -0.41
N ARG A 7 -7.56 -13.29 0.83
CA ARG A 7 -6.36 -14.04 1.20
C ARG A 7 -6.32 -15.42 0.54
N VAL A 8 -7.46 -16.11 0.50
CA VAL A 8 -7.61 -17.40 -0.17
C VAL A 8 -7.53 -17.20 -1.68
N GLU A 9 -8.16 -16.15 -2.20
CA GLU A 9 -8.14 -15.85 -3.63
C GLU A 9 -6.72 -15.59 -4.14
N LEU A 10 -5.93 -14.80 -3.40
CA LEU A 10 -4.54 -14.46 -3.74
C LEU A 10 -3.63 -15.69 -3.83
N ALA A 11 -3.98 -16.80 -3.18
CA ALA A 11 -3.23 -18.05 -3.20
C ALA A 11 -1.72 -17.83 -2.96
N GLN A 12 -0.89 -18.04 -3.98
CA GLN A 12 0.56 -17.88 -3.90
C GLN A 12 1.00 -16.43 -3.62
N SER A 13 0.17 -15.44 -3.97
CA SER A 13 0.43 -14.01 -3.76
C SER A 13 -0.06 -13.48 -2.40
N VAL A 14 -0.54 -14.35 -1.49
CA VAL A 14 -1.07 -13.91 -0.18
C VAL A 14 -0.03 -13.13 0.65
N HIS A 15 1.24 -13.53 0.55
CA HIS A 15 2.36 -12.88 1.23
C HIS A 15 2.50 -11.39 0.85
N ALA A 16 2.11 -11.01 -0.37
CA ALA A 16 2.14 -9.63 -0.81
C ALA A 16 1.08 -8.77 -0.11
N ALA A 17 -0.13 -9.31 0.07
CA ALA A 17 -1.15 -8.62 0.85
C ALA A 17 -0.77 -8.55 2.34
N ASP A 18 -0.16 -9.60 2.88
CA ASP A 18 0.30 -9.62 4.26
C ASP A 18 1.38 -8.60 4.53
N TYR A 19 2.38 -8.50 3.65
CA TYR A 19 3.41 -7.47 3.77
C TYR A 19 2.79 -6.06 3.83
N ILE A 20 1.85 -5.74 2.93
CA ILE A 20 1.22 -4.40 2.91
C ILE A 20 0.37 -4.13 4.16
N LEU A 21 -0.33 -5.14 4.67
CA LEU A 21 -1.19 -5.00 5.86
C LEU A 21 -0.38 -4.96 7.16
N ASP A 22 0.76 -5.65 7.21
CA ASP A 22 1.64 -5.69 8.38
C ASP A 22 2.62 -4.53 8.43
N GLN A 23 3.03 -4.02 7.26
CA GLN A 23 3.97 -2.92 7.08
C GLN A 23 3.35 -1.78 6.26
N PRO A 24 2.24 -1.17 6.72
CA PRO A 24 1.47 -0.25 5.91
C PRO A 24 2.29 0.98 5.49
N PRO A 25 1.99 1.57 4.31
CA PRO A 25 2.63 2.81 3.88
C PRO A 25 2.31 3.94 4.86
N LYS A 26 3.34 4.72 5.21
CA LYS A 26 3.15 5.95 6.00
C LYS A 26 2.14 6.85 5.32
N LYS A 27 1.34 7.55 6.14
CA LYS A 27 0.41 8.58 5.65
C LYS A 27 1.07 9.95 5.73
N GLN A 28 0.88 10.74 4.69
CA GLN A 28 1.23 12.15 4.71
C GLN A 28 0.19 12.91 5.53
N ILE A 29 0.63 13.72 6.48
CA ILE A 29 -0.22 14.61 7.28
C ILE A 29 0.39 16.02 7.31
N ALA A 30 -0.47 17.01 7.54
CA ALA A 30 -0.04 18.35 7.90
C ALA A 30 0.10 18.42 9.42
N ASP A 31 1.29 18.79 9.89
CA ASP A 31 1.58 19.04 11.30
C ASP A 31 2.28 20.39 11.42
N ASN A 32 1.67 21.33 12.14
CA ASN A 32 2.19 22.68 12.36
C ASN A 32 2.65 23.40 11.07
N GLY A 33 1.85 23.29 10.00
CA GLY A 33 2.16 23.89 8.69
C GLY A 33 3.25 23.19 7.89
N LYS A 34 3.77 22.06 8.39
CA LYS A 34 4.76 21.21 7.70
C LYS A 34 4.12 19.90 7.26
N VAL A 35 4.61 19.38 6.14
CA VAL A 35 4.24 18.05 5.66
C VAL A 35 5.13 17.02 6.33
N VAL A 36 4.53 16.12 7.10
CA VAL A 36 5.22 15.04 7.81
C VAL A 36 4.61 13.68 7.48
N TRP A 37 5.37 12.62 7.74
CA TRP A 37 5.00 11.25 7.44
C TRP A 37 4.74 10.46 8.72
N ALA A 38 3.49 10.12 8.96
CA ALA A 38 3.05 9.42 10.14
C ALA A 38 2.87 7.91 9.88
N ASP A 39 3.16 7.11 10.89
CA ASP A 39 2.87 5.69 10.86
C ASP A 39 1.36 5.42 10.84
N VAL A 40 1.01 4.29 10.25
CA VAL A 40 -0.36 3.79 10.16
C VAL A 40 -0.43 2.50 10.98
N PRO A 41 -1.38 2.36 11.91
CA PRO A 41 -1.55 1.12 12.67
C PRO A 41 -1.89 -0.05 11.75
N ALA A 42 -1.25 -1.20 11.96
CA ALA A 42 -1.48 -2.46 11.24
C ALA A 42 -2.54 -3.34 11.91
N THR A 43 -3.48 -2.74 12.65
CA THR A 43 -4.43 -3.47 13.51
C THR A 43 -5.63 -4.04 12.75
N GLU A 44 -6.03 -3.40 11.65
CA GLU A 44 -7.15 -3.84 10.82
C GLU A 44 -6.64 -4.44 9.51
N LYS A 45 -7.09 -5.65 9.17
CA LYS A 45 -6.61 -6.42 8.01
C LYS A 45 -7.75 -6.80 7.05
N SER A 46 -8.46 -5.80 6.56
CA SER A 46 -9.56 -5.96 5.59
C SER A 46 -9.11 -5.70 4.16
N VAL A 47 -9.88 -6.16 3.17
CA VAL A 47 -9.61 -5.91 1.75
C VAL A 47 -9.70 -4.41 1.42
N GLN A 48 -10.60 -3.68 2.08
CA GLN A 48 -10.74 -2.24 1.97
C GLN A 48 -9.47 -1.52 2.43
N ILE A 49 -8.91 -1.95 3.56
CA ILE A 49 -7.64 -1.41 4.08
C ILE A 49 -6.48 -1.74 3.13
N LEU A 50 -6.41 -2.97 2.62
CA LEU A 50 -5.39 -3.37 1.64
C LEU A 50 -5.37 -2.46 0.40
N PHE A 51 -6.51 -2.29 -0.26
CA PHE A 51 -6.59 -1.42 -1.45
C PHE A 51 -6.40 0.07 -1.09
N GLY A 52 -6.84 0.49 0.10
CA GLY A 52 -6.54 1.82 0.63
C GLY A 52 -5.04 2.06 0.80
N HIS A 53 -4.28 1.05 1.24
CA HIS A 53 -2.82 1.10 1.31
C HIS A 53 -2.18 1.14 -0.08
N ILE A 54 -2.63 0.32 -1.03
CA ILE A 54 -2.12 0.35 -2.42
C ILE A 54 -2.29 1.74 -3.05
N CYS A 55 -3.46 2.36 -2.89
CA CYS A 55 -3.70 3.73 -3.33
C CYS A 55 -2.74 4.72 -2.66
N ARG A 56 -2.44 4.54 -1.36
CA ARG A 56 -1.48 5.36 -0.63
C ARG A 56 -0.06 5.17 -1.14
N VAL A 57 0.39 3.94 -1.44
CA VAL A 57 1.72 3.69 -2.05
C VAL A 57 1.86 4.49 -3.34
N ARG A 58 0.85 4.44 -4.21
CA ARG A 58 0.84 5.22 -5.46
C ARG A 58 0.92 6.73 -5.21
N ASN A 59 0.18 7.24 -4.23
CA ASN A 59 0.23 8.66 -3.87
C ASN A 59 1.58 9.05 -3.27
N ASN A 60 2.17 8.19 -2.44
CA ASN A 60 3.47 8.41 -1.81
C ASN A 60 4.58 8.48 -2.86
N LEU A 61 4.53 7.68 -3.92
CA LEU A 61 5.49 7.79 -5.03
C LEU A 61 5.31 9.10 -5.80
N PHE A 62 4.07 9.53 -6.05
CA PHE A 62 3.78 10.76 -6.78
C PHE A 62 4.18 12.03 -6.00
N HIS A 63 4.00 12.04 -4.68
CA HIS A 63 4.27 13.19 -3.82
C HIS A 63 5.65 13.12 -3.14
N GLY A 64 6.19 11.94 -2.86
CA GLY A 64 7.49 11.76 -2.20
C GLY A 64 8.65 12.35 -3.00
N ALA A 65 8.60 12.25 -4.34
CA ALA A 65 9.57 12.90 -5.22
C ALA A 65 9.42 14.43 -5.28
N LYS A 66 8.28 14.98 -4.86
CA LYS A 66 7.96 16.42 -4.94
C LYS A 66 8.26 17.19 -3.65
N PHE A 67 8.53 16.52 -2.54
CA PHE A 67 8.72 17.20 -1.25
C PHE A 67 10.17 17.04 -0.75
N ASN A 68 10.78 18.19 -0.43
CA ASN A 68 12.16 18.43 0.02
C ASN A 68 12.68 17.52 1.15
N GLY A 69 12.86 16.22 0.90
CA GLY A 69 13.66 15.32 1.75
C GLY A 69 13.05 14.98 3.12
N THR A 70 11.74 15.10 3.33
CA THR A 70 11.13 14.84 4.65
C THR A 70 11.01 13.36 5.00
N TRP A 71 10.89 12.47 4.01
CA TRP A 71 10.99 11.02 4.19
C TRP A 71 11.13 10.35 2.83
N PHE A 72 12.22 9.64 2.61
CA PHE A 72 12.43 8.80 1.44
C PHE A 72 13.20 7.55 1.87
N ASP A 73 12.51 6.41 1.82
CA ASP A 73 13.08 5.09 2.08
C ASP A 73 12.95 4.29 0.77
N PRO A 74 13.99 4.29 -0.09
CA PRO A 74 13.89 3.72 -1.43
C PRO A 74 13.61 2.21 -1.39
N VAL A 75 14.26 1.49 -0.47
CA VAL A 75 14.10 0.04 -0.33
C VAL A 75 12.68 -0.30 0.10
N ARG A 76 12.18 0.33 1.17
CA ARG A 76 10.80 0.11 1.61
C ARG A 76 9.77 0.52 0.56
N SER A 77 10.04 1.59 -0.20
CA SER A 77 9.15 2.05 -1.26
C SER A 77 9.08 1.05 -2.41
N GLU A 78 10.22 0.45 -2.78
CA GLU A 78 10.31 -0.60 -3.79
C GLU A 78 9.59 -1.88 -3.35
N GLU A 79 9.76 -2.30 -2.09
CA GLU A 79 9.05 -3.46 -1.52
C GLU A 79 7.53 -3.25 -1.54
N LEU A 80 7.06 -2.11 -1.04
CA LEU A 80 5.64 -1.75 -1.05
C LEU A 80 5.06 -1.69 -2.47
N LEU A 81 5.81 -1.15 -3.43
CA LEU A 81 5.39 -1.09 -4.83
C LEU A 81 5.33 -2.49 -5.45
N THR A 82 6.35 -3.31 -5.23
CA THR A 82 6.43 -4.69 -5.73
C THR A 82 5.25 -5.53 -5.22
N HIS A 83 4.97 -5.49 -3.92
CA HIS A 83 3.83 -6.20 -3.35
C HIS A 83 2.49 -5.63 -3.83
N SER A 84 2.38 -4.31 -4.00
CA SER A 84 1.17 -3.68 -4.53
C SER A 84 0.87 -4.17 -5.95
N LEU A 85 1.90 -4.22 -6.81
CA LEU A 85 1.77 -4.72 -8.19
C LEU A 85 1.39 -6.20 -8.20
N ALA A 86 1.97 -7.04 -7.34
CA ALA A 86 1.61 -8.46 -7.26
C ALA A 86 0.13 -8.68 -6.92
N VAL A 87 -0.42 -7.88 -5.99
CA VAL A 87 -1.85 -7.92 -5.64
C VAL A 87 -2.71 -7.43 -6.81
N LEU A 88 -2.35 -6.29 -7.43
CA LEU A 88 -3.11 -5.73 -8.55
C LEU A 88 -3.11 -6.66 -9.77
N GLU A 89 -1.97 -7.25 -10.10
CA GLU A 89 -1.80 -8.19 -11.21
C GLU A 89 -2.68 -9.43 -11.02
N HIS A 90 -2.71 -9.98 -9.80
CA HIS A 90 -3.58 -11.11 -9.47
C HIS A 90 -5.06 -10.79 -9.73
N PHE A 91 -5.52 -9.59 -9.39
CA PHE A 91 -6.92 -9.18 -9.59
C PHE A 91 -7.20 -8.58 -10.97
N ARG A 92 -6.18 -8.27 -11.77
CA ARG A 92 -6.30 -7.73 -13.14
C ARG A 92 -7.06 -8.69 -14.05
N THR A 93 -6.71 -9.98 -13.99
CA THR A 93 -7.33 -11.04 -14.82
C THR A 93 -8.79 -11.33 -14.45
N LYS A 94 -9.23 -10.94 -13.25
CA LYS A 94 -10.64 -11.06 -12.82
C LYS A 94 -11.49 -9.84 -13.18
N ALA A 95 -10.88 -8.76 -13.65
CA ALA A 95 -11.59 -7.51 -13.94
C ALA A 95 -12.21 -7.43 -15.35
N GLY A 96 -11.97 -8.43 -16.21
CA GLY A 96 -12.67 -8.59 -17.48
C GLY A 96 -12.62 -7.34 -18.38
N VAL A 97 -11.43 -7.07 -18.92
CA VAL A 97 -11.29 -6.40 -20.22
C VAL A 97 -10.56 -7.36 -21.13
#